data_AF-A0A1H4STX9-F1
#
_entry.id   AF-A0A1H4STX9-F1
#
_cell.length_a   1.000
_cell.length_b   1.000
_cell.length_c   1.000
_cell.angle_alpha   90.00
_cell.angle_beta   90.00
_cell.angle_gamma   90.00
#
_symmetry.space_group_name_H-M   'P 1'
#
loop_
_entity.id
_entity.type
_entity.pdbx_description
1 polymer ?
#
loop_
_entity_poly.entity_id
_entity_poly.type
_entity_poly.pdbx_seq_one_letter_code
_entity_poly.pdbx_strand_id
1 'polypeptide(L)'
;MTLPLQPRLRLPHFALLALLSAGLAGCTSVGAVTDMTASAVDSAGSMFSSRPAGDPLPVDMFVASTRRSDRGSAERDLPDGTAHFSLVTVSVPPNHRAGNIETPSFGRPNPEKHFTLVRSRRLGESSMAQEVATHLSGRVGSNRDVLIFVHGFNTSLEESRFRLAQIVADGRFGGVPILFSWPAQNGMLAYGSAKENATVSRDALTALLNEISALPSVGRVHVLAHSMGAWLAMEALRESAIGSRTLLNGRLGNVMLAAPDIDVAVFRQQMARLPGTNVSVFSSTSDRALNLSSRLVGERVRVGAINPTDANDRAELDRLGVKVYDLSAFSDGWINHGAYASAPDVVRRIGAQIARPRAEDSREISVIDGGTIADQRPRTSVIESQQLPPPVEAPASSAVTAQ
;
A
#
# COMPACT_ATOMS: atom_id res chain seq x y z
N MET A 1 -61.67 -31.75 -51.52
CA MET A 1 -60.39 -32.00 -50.81
C MET A 1 -60.71 -32.90 -49.62
N THR A 2 -60.08 -34.07 -49.61
CA THR A 2 -60.47 -35.31 -48.92
C THR A 2 -60.07 -35.36 -47.44
N LEU A 3 -61.01 -35.73 -46.57
CA LEU A 3 -60.76 -36.42 -45.29
C LEU A 3 -60.18 -37.83 -45.57
N PRO A 4 -59.36 -38.43 -44.67
CA PRO A 4 -59.97 -39.30 -43.64
C PRO A 4 -59.25 -39.45 -42.28
N LEU A 5 -60.08 -39.74 -41.28
CA LEU A 5 -59.99 -40.70 -40.16
C LEU A 5 -58.67 -41.01 -39.41
N GLN A 6 -58.77 -40.90 -38.07
CA GLN A 6 -57.95 -41.60 -37.07
C GLN A 6 -58.28 -43.10 -36.96
N PRO A 7 -57.43 -43.86 -36.25
CA PRO A 7 -57.94 -44.68 -35.16
C PRO A 7 -57.12 -44.62 -33.85
N ARG A 8 -57.83 -44.96 -32.76
CA ARG A 8 -57.43 -45.01 -31.34
C ARG A 8 -56.71 -46.32 -30.98
N LEU A 9 -55.76 -46.28 -30.03
CA LEU A 9 -55.35 -47.40 -29.17
C LEU A 9 -55.02 -46.84 -27.76
N ARG A 10 -55.89 -46.96 -26.76
CA ARG A 10 -56.00 -48.00 -25.68
C ARG A 10 -54.79 -48.10 -24.74
N LEU A 11 -54.93 -47.52 -23.54
CA LEU A 11 -54.22 -47.91 -22.31
C LEU A 11 -54.70 -49.28 -21.79
N PRO A 12 -53.89 -49.96 -20.97
CA PRO A 12 -54.37 -50.33 -19.64
C PRO A 12 -53.38 -50.04 -18.50
N HIS A 13 -53.94 -49.96 -17.30
CA HIS A 13 -53.31 -49.67 -16.02
C HIS A 13 -52.54 -50.88 -15.47
N PHE A 14 -51.42 -50.61 -14.79
CA PHE A 14 -51.07 -51.35 -13.58
C PHE A 14 -50.61 -50.37 -12.50
N ALA A 15 -51.36 -50.35 -11.41
CA ALA A 15 -51.05 -49.68 -10.15
C ALA A 15 -50.10 -50.56 -9.32
N LEU A 16 -49.26 -49.96 -8.44
CA LEU A 16 -49.43 -49.99 -6.97
C LEU A 16 -48.23 -49.35 -6.23
N LEU A 17 -48.56 -48.45 -5.28
CA LEU A 17 -48.00 -48.13 -3.93
C LEU A 17 -46.51 -48.42 -3.59
N ALA A 18 -45.78 -47.73 -2.72
CA ALA A 18 -45.95 -46.62 -1.73
C ALA A 18 -44.50 -46.16 -1.37
N LEU A 19 -44.23 -44.94 -0.87
CA LEU A 19 -44.32 -44.59 0.55
C LEU A 19 -43.99 -43.10 0.76
N LEU A 20 -44.78 -42.46 1.62
CA LEU A 20 -44.54 -41.16 2.25
C LEU A 20 -43.29 -41.18 3.12
N SER A 21 -42.55 -40.06 3.12
CA SER A 21 -42.05 -39.47 4.35
C SER A 21 -41.76 -37.98 4.16
N ALA A 22 -42.47 -37.17 4.94
CA ALA A 22 -42.30 -35.74 5.07
C ALA A 22 -40.99 -35.38 5.79
N GLY A 23 -40.43 -34.22 5.46
CA GLY A 23 -39.31 -33.62 6.16
C GLY A 23 -39.33 -32.10 6.02
N LEU A 24 -40.16 -31.45 6.84
CA LEU A 24 -40.04 -30.03 7.18
C LEU A 24 -38.77 -29.85 8.02
N ALA A 25 -37.80 -29.09 7.51
CA ALA A 25 -36.77 -28.37 8.27
C ALA A 25 -36.24 -27.31 7.29
N GLY A 26 -36.37 -26.00 7.52
CA GLY A 26 -36.08 -25.29 8.76
C GLY A 26 -34.89 -24.39 8.45
N CYS A 27 -35.16 -23.09 8.28
CA CYS A 27 -34.16 -22.06 8.04
C CYS A 27 -33.05 -22.12 9.11
N THR A 28 -31.80 -22.31 8.70
CA THR A 28 -30.66 -21.71 9.41
C THR A 28 -29.62 -21.22 8.40
N SER A 29 -29.48 -19.91 8.36
CA SER A 29 -28.45 -19.17 7.65
C SER A 29 -27.11 -19.32 8.38
N VAL A 30 -26.29 -20.30 7.99
CA VAL A 30 -24.89 -20.43 8.45
C VAL A 30 -23.95 -20.80 7.29
N GLY A 31 -24.28 -20.43 6.05
CA GLY A 31 -23.42 -20.68 4.88
C GLY A 31 -22.54 -19.49 4.46
N ALA A 32 -22.89 -18.26 4.87
CA ALA A 32 -22.21 -17.04 4.40
C ALA A 32 -20.96 -16.66 5.22
N VAL A 33 -20.78 -17.25 6.42
CA VAL A 33 -19.69 -16.88 7.33
C VAL A 33 -18.43 -17.72 7.11
N THR A 34 -18.57 -18.95 6.61
CA THR A 34 -17.46 -19.87 6.34
C THR A 34 -16.66 -19.50 5.10
N ASP A 35 -17.28 -18.88 4.09
CA ASP A 35 -16.59 -18.45 2.86
C ASP A 35 -15.73 -17.18 3.08
N MET A 36 -16.13 -16.28 3.99
CA MET A 36 -15.32 -15.11 4.33
C MET A 36 -14.07 -15.50 5.13
N THR A 37 -14.18 -16.48 6.03
CA THR A 37 -13.01 -16.96 6.79
C THR A 37 -12.08 -17.78 5.91
N ALA A 38 -12.59 -18.62 5.01
CA ALA A 38 -11.73 -19.42 4.12
C ALA A 38 -10.88 -18.53 3.21
N SER A 39 -11.44 -17.44 2.67
CA SER A 39 -10.70 -16.54 1.78
C SER A 39 -9.73 -15.60 2.48
N ALA A 40 -10.01 -15.21 3.73
CA ALA A 40 -9.05 -14.47 4.56
C ALA A 40 -7.88 -15.36 5.04
N VAL A 41 -8.17 -16.64 5.30
CA VAL A 41 -7.16 -17.62 5.70
C VAL A 41 -6.30 -18.07 4.52
N ASP A 42 -6.82 -18.10 3.29
CA ASP A 42 -6.02 -18.37 2.08
C ASP A 42 -5.02 -17.22 1.77
N SER A 43 -5.42 -15.96 1.92
CA SER A 43 -4.52 -14.81 1.76
C SER A 43 -3.43 -14.74 2.84
N ALA A 44 -3.75 -15.11 4.08
CA ALA A 44 -2.75 -15.22 5.15
C ALA A 44 -1.86 -16.47 4.99
N GLY A 45 -2.42 -17.60 4.54
CA GLY A 45 -1.74 -18.88 4.36
C GLY A 45 -0.83 -18.96 3.13
N SER A 46 -1.11 -18.18 2.08
CA SER A 46 -0.30 -18.15 0.86
C SER A 46 1.12 -17.60 1.07
N MET A 47 1.42 -16.93 2.19
CA MET A 47 2.78 -16.47 2.52
C MET A 47 3.59 -17.50 3.33
N PHE A 48 2.95 -18.52 3.91
CA PHE A 48 3.60 -19.51 4.79
C PHE A 48 3.66 -20.93 4.20
N SER A 49 2.96 -21.19 3.10
CA SER A 49 3.14 -22.44 2.34
C SER A 49 4.36 -22.31 1.43
N SER A 50 5.28 -23.28 1.49
CA SER A 50 6.36 -23.41 0.52
C SER A 50 5.77 -23.64 -0.87
N ARG A 51 5.57 -22.56 -1.63
CA ARG A 51 5.06 -22.60 -3.00
C ARG A 51 5.98 -23.49 -3.85
N PRO A 52 5.44 -24.40 -4.68
CA PRO A 52 6.23 -25.14 -5.66
C PRO A 52 7.08 -24.17 -6.49
N ALA A 53 8.37 -24.46 -6.59
CA ALA A 53 9.26 -23.70 -7.47
C ALA A 53 8.74 -23.83 -8.90
N GLY A 54 8.32 -22.71 -9.50
CA GLY A 54 7.77 -22.67 -10.85
C GLY A 54 6.35 -22.13 -10.97
N ASP A 55 5.60 -21.95 -9.89
CA ASP A 55 4.26 -21.34 -9.97
C ASP A 55 4.31 -19.81 -10.06
N PRO A 56 3.26 -19.14 -10.55
CA PRO A 56 3.16 -17.69 -10.45
C PRO A 56 3.09 -17.21 -8.99
N LEU A 57 3.69 -16.07 -8.68
CA LEU A 57 3.67 -15.46 -7.35
C LEU A 57 2.44 -14.53 -7.22
N PRO A 58 1.47 -14.81 -6.34
CA PRO A 58 0.38 -13.88 -6.07
C PRO A 58 0.87 -12.71 -5.20
N VAL A 59 0.51 -11.49 -5.59
CA VAL A 59 0.68 -10.27 -4.81
C VAL A 59 -0.69 -9.68 -4.51
N ASP A 60 -1.11 -9.82 -3.26
CA ASP A 60 -2.30 -9.17 -2.73
C ASP A 60 -1.99 -7.70 -2.44
N MET A 61 -2.85 -6.79 -2.91
CA MET A 61 -2.75 -5.37 -2.63
C MET A 61 -4.12 -4.73 -2.49
N PHE A 62 -4.18 -3.72 -1.64
CA PHE A 62 -5.35 -2.86 -1.57
C PHE A 62 -5.25 -1.75 -2.61
N VAL A 63 -6.39 -1.33 -3.14
CA VAL A 63 -6.48 -0.19 -4.05
C VAL A 63 -7.48 0.79 -3.47
N ALA A 64 -7.02 2.01 -3.20
CA ALA A 64 -7.86 3.16 -2.95
C ALA A 64 -7.84 4.04 -4.21
N SER A 65 -8.98 4.22 -4.86
CA SER A 65 -9.05 4.97 -6.12
C SER A 65 -10.12 6.05 -6.13
N THR A 66 -9.74 7.26 -6.54
CA THR A 66 -10.67 8.36 -6.82
C THR A 66 -11.19 8.36 -8.25
N ARG A 67 -10.89 7.31 -9.03
CA ARG A 67 -11.43 7.12 -10.37
C ARG A 67 -12.90 6.73 -10.28
N ARG A 68 -13.71 7.33 -11.14
CA ARG A 68 -15.14 6.97 -11.27
C ARG A 68 -15.35 5.62 -11.95
N SER A 69 -14.42 5.21 -12.80
CA SER A 69 -14.44 3.94 -13.50
C SER A 69 -13.04 3.37 -13.69
N ASP A 70 -12.95 2.05 -13.59
CA ASP A 70 -11.74 1.24 -13.79
C ASP A 70 -11.62 0.73 -15.24
N ARG A 71 -12.45 1.23 -16.17
CA ARG A 71 -12.57 0.66 -17.53
C ARG A 71 -12.59 1.72 -18.63
N GLY A 72 -11.69 1.54 -19.59
CA GLY A 72 -11.74 2.18 -20.90
C GLY A 72 -11.66 3.70 -20.82
N SER A 73 -12.41 4.40 -21.67
CA SER A 73 -12.36 5.87 -21.74
C SER A 73 -12.85 6.57 -20.47
N ALA A 74 -13.63 5.89 -19.63
CA ALA A 74 -14.19 6.41 -18.39
C ALA A 74 -13.17 6.47 -17.24
N GLU A 75 -11.97 5.91 -17.42
CA GLU A 75 -10.83 6.16 -16.52
C GLU A 75 -10.42 7.65 -16.46
N ARG A 76 -10.89 8.44 -17.43
CA ARG A 76 -10.60 9.86 -17.61
C ARG A 76 -11.67 10.78 -17.05
N ASP A 77 -12.75 10.21 -16.52
CA ASP A 77 -13.84 10.99 -15.95
C ASP A 77 -13.33 11.81 -14.77
N LEU A 78 -13.86 13.03 -14.62
CA LEU A 78 -13.48 13.91 -13.53
C LEU A 78 -13.76 13.24 -12.18
N PRO A 79 -12.80 13.23 -11.24
CA PRO A 79 -13.02 12.71 -9.90
C PRO A 79 -14.01 13.60 -9.14
N ASP A 80 -14.79 13.00 -8.24
CA ASP A 80 -15.57 13.73 -7.22
C ASP A 80 -14.84 13.84 -5.87
N GLY A 81 -13.58 13.38 -5.82
CA GLY A 81 -12.75 13.41 -4.63
C GLY A 81 -13.00 12.25 -3.67
N THR A 82 -13.95 11.36 -3.95
CA THR A 82 -14.23 10.20 -3.08
C THR A 82 -13.38 9.01 -3.49
N ALA A 83 -12.75 8.34 -2.52
CA ALA A 83 -12.05 7.09 -2.78
C ALA A 83 -13.00 5.88 -2.74
N HIS A 84 -12.78 4.95 -3.65
CA HIS A 84 -13.39 3.63 -3.66
C HIS A 84 -12.32 2.57 -3.43
N PHE A 85 -12.69 1.53 -2.70
CA PHE A 85 -11.73 0.54 -2.21
C PHE A 85 -11.92 -0.82 -2.87
N SER A 86 -10.82 -1.52 -3.12
CA SER A 86 -10.84 -2.92 -3.53
C SER A 86 -9.61 -3.66 -3.00
N LEU A 87 -9.75 -4.96 -2.78
CA LEU A 87 -8.64 -5.88 -2.63
C LEU A 87 -8.45 -6.60 -3.96
N VAL A 88 -7.23 -6.58 -4.48
CA VAL A 88 -6.88 -7.23 -5.75
C VAL A 88 -5.68 -8.14 -5.57
N THR A 89 -5.63 -9.20 -6.38
CA THR A 89 -4.49 -10.09 -6.47
C THR A 89 -3.92 -10.01 -7.88
N VAL A 90 -2.66 -9.62 -7.98
CA VAL A 90 -1.88 -9.63 -9.23
C VAL A 90 -0.94 -10.82 -9.19
N SER A 91 -0.98 -11.64 -10.22
CA SER A 91 -0.03 -12.74 -10.41
C SER A 91 1.24 -12.23 -11.10
N VAL A 92 2.40 -12.52 -10.54
CA VAL A 92 3.73 -12.27 -11.11
C VAL A 92 4.26 -13.58 -11.72
N PRO A 93 4.70 -13.61 -12.98
CA PRO A 93 5.06 -14.85 -13.63
C PRO A 93 6.32 -15.49 -13.03
N PRO A 94 6.48 -16.83 -13.10
CA PRO A 94 7.61 -17.53 -12.50
C PRO A 94 8.97 -17.10 -13.04
N ASN A 95 9.01 -16.73 -14.33
CA ASN A 95 10.21 -16.29 -15.05
C ASN A 95 10.40 -14.77 -15.04
N HIS A 96 9.71 -14.07 -14.14
CA HIS A 96 9.80 -12.61 -14.00
C HIS A 96 11.24 -12.15 -13.81
N ARG A 97 11.65 -11.12 -14.56
CA ARG A 97 12.94 -10.45 -14.40
C ARG A 97 12.74 -9.11 -13.72
N ALA A 98 13.49 -8.87 -12.65
CA ALA A 98 13.44 -7.61 -11.93
C ALA A 98 13.58 -6.43 -12.90
N GLY A 99 12.81 -5.37 -12.67
CA GLY A 99 12.72 -4.22 -13.58
C GLY A 99 11.74 -4.38 -14.77
N ASN A 100 11.29 -5.60 -15.10
CA ASN A 100 10.35 -5.78 -16.20
C ASN A 100 8.89 -5.84 -15.72
N ILE A 101 7.96 -5.53 -16.62
CA ILE A 101 6.57 -5.94 -16.45
C ILE A 101 6.23 -6.74 -17.71
N GLU A 102 6.27 -8.06 -17.60
CA GLU A 102 5.96 -8.95 -18.71
C GLU A 102 4.46 -8.82 -19.03
N THR A 103 4.15 -8.32 -20.22
CA THR A 103 2.78 -8.15 -20.74
C THR A 103 2.62 -8.87 -22.08
N PRO A 104 1.41 -9.33 -22.44
CA PRO A 104 1.20 -9.98 -23.71
C PRO A 104 1.40 -8.99 -24.87
N SER A 105 2.25 -9.35 -25.85
CA SER A 105 2.35 -8.59 -27.11
C SER A 105 1.11 -8.76 -28.00
N PHE A 106 0.39 -9.88 -27.84
CA PHE A 106 -0.88 -10.16 -28.51
C PHE A 106 -1.67 -11.19 -27.69
N GLY A 107 -3.01 -11.17 -27.83
CA GLY A 107 -3.88 -12.15 -27.18
C GLY A 107 -4.17 -11.85 -25.71
N ARG A 108 -4.68 -12.87 -25.00
CA ARG A 108 -5.09 -12.74 -23.59
C ARG A 108 -3.86 -12.89 -22.67
N PRO A 109 -3.81 -12.15 -21.54
CA PRO A 109 -2.80 -12.37 -20.50
C PRO A 109 -2.77 -13.83 -20.02
N ASN A 110 -1.59 -14.30 -19.65
CA ASN A 110 -1.36 -15.65 -19.12
C ASN A 110 -0.50 -15.51 -17.86
N PRO A 111 -0.99 -15.90 -16.67
CA PRO A 111 -0.25 -15.81 -15.41
C PRO A 111 1.14 -16.48 -15.42
N GLU A 112 1.34 -17.51 -16.24
CA GLU A 112 2.63 -18.21 -16.40
C GLU A 112 3.69 -17.38 -17.14
N LYS A 113 3.26 -16.34 -17.86
CA LYS A 113 4.13 -15.53 -18.73
C LYS A 113 4.06 -14.04 -18.45
N HIS A 114 2.96 -13.57 -17.87
CA HIS A 114 2.62 -12.16 -17.79
C HIS A 114 2.07 -11.78 -16.42
N PHE A 115 2.30 -10.53 -16.04
CA PHE A 115 1.55 -9.90 -14.96
C PHE A 115 0.06 -9.95 -15.30
N THR A 116 -0.74 -10.50 -14.39
CA THR A 116 -2.17 -10.72 -14.63
C THR A 116 -2.98 -10.40 -13.40
N LEU A 117 -4.03 -9.59 -13.55
CA LEU A 117 -5.04 -9.43 -12.51
C LEU A 117 -5.86 -10.72 -12.41
N VAL A 118 -5.67 -11.50 -11.35
CA VAL A 118 -6.34 -12.80 -11.18
C VAL A 118 -7.57 -12.71 -10.27
N ARG A 119 -7.60 -11.73 -9.36
CA ARG A 119 -8.73 -11.50 -8.45
C ARG A 119 -8.95 -10.01 -8.21
N SER A 120 -10.22 -9.62 -8.10
CA SER A 120 -10.61 -8.28 -7.66
C SER A 120 -11.91 -8.36 -6.87
N ARG A 121 -11.93 -7.74 -5.69
CA ARG A 121 -13.09 -7.65 -4.81
C ARG A 121 -13.25 -6.22 -4.32
N ARG A 122 -14.40 -5.61 -4.60
CA ARG A 122 -14.74 -4.29 -4.06
C ARG A 122 -14.92 -4.38 -2.55
N LEU A 123 -14.45 -3.35 -1.85
CA LEU A 123 -14.60 -3.17 -0.41
C LEU A 123 -15.53 -1.99 -0.17
N GLY A 124 -16.37 -2.10 0.87
CA GLY A 124 -17.03 -0.93 1.43
C GLY A 124 -16.01 -0.06 2.19
N GLU A 125 -16.29 1.22 2.34
CA GLU A 125 -15.40 2.16 3.02
C GLU A 125 -15.03 1.70 4.44
N SER A 126 -16.03 1.44 5.29
CA SER A 126 -15.82 0.93 6.65
C SER A 126 -15.14 -0.44 6.71
N SER A 127 -15.11 -1.19 5.60
CA SER A 127 -14.47 -2.50 5.55
C SER A 127 -12.98 -2.42 5.21
N MET A 128 -12.50 -1.35 4.57
CA MET A 128 -11.11 -1.25 4.10
C MET A 128 -10.09 -1.31 5.26
N ALA A 129 -10.22 -0.44 6.26
CA ALA A 129 -9.32 -0.42 7.42
C ALA A 129 -9.35 -1.72 8.22
N GLN A 130 -10.53 -2.36 8.34
CA GLN A 130 -10.67 -3.64 9.02
C GLN A 130 -9.98 -4.78 8.26
N GLU A 131 -10.09 -4.78 6.93
CA GLU A 131 -9.41 -5.72 6.05
C GLU A 131 -7.88 -5.57 6.17
N VAL A 132 -7.38 -4.34 6.07
CA VAL A 132 -5.95 -4.05 6.28
C VAL A 132 -5.50 -4.50 7.67
N ALA A 133 -6.27 -4.19 8.72
CA ALA A 133 -5.94 -4.62 10.08
C ALA A 133 -5.89 -6.16 10.21
N THR A 134 -6.75 -6.88 9.49
CA THR A 134 -6.75 -8.35 9.44
C THR A 134 -5.50 -8.87 8.73
N HIS A 135 -5.11 -8.27 7.60
CA HIS A 135 -3.87 -8.64 6.90
C HIS A 135 -2.61 -8.33 7.71
N LEU A 136 -2.65 -7.33 8.58
CA LEU A 136 -1.57 -6.99 9.51
C LEU A 136 -1.54 -7.88 10.76
N SER A 137 -2.66 -8.54 11.10
CA SER A 137 -2.77 -9.37 12.29
C SER A 137 -1.77 -10.53 12.25
N GLY A 138 -1.06 -10.75 13.35
CA GLY A 138 -0.04 -11.80 13.46
C GLY A 138 1.29 -11.50 12.74
N ARG A 139 1.41 -10.39 12.01
CA ARG A 139 2.70 -9.96 11.44
C ARG A 139 3.57 -9.33 12.52
N VAL A 140 4.90 -9.48 12.39
CA VAL A 140 5.90 -8.96 13.33
C VAL A 140 6.95 -8.10 12.62
N GLY A 141 7.60 -7.20 13.35
CA GLY A 141 8.64 -6.31 12.83
C GLY A 141 8.18 -5.54 11.58
N SER A 142 9.05 -5.46 10.57
CA SER A 142 8.78 -4.76 9.31
C SER A 142 7.66 -5.38 8.48
N ASN A 143 7.20 -6.60 8.76
CA ASN A 143 6.06 -7.17 8.05
C ASN A 143 4.74 -6.50 8.48
N ARG A 144 4.72 -5.74 9.57
CA ARG A 144 3.59 -4.86 9.93
C ARG A 144 3.57 -3.56 9.13
N ASP A 145 4.60 -3.27 8.37
CA ASP A 145 4.67 -2.01 7.63
C ASP A 145 3.68 -2.00 6.46
N VAL A 146 3.23 -0.81 6.11
CA VAL A 146 2.41 -0.54 4.93
C VAL A 146 3.24 0.23 3.92
N LEU A 147 3.12 -0.12 2.64
CA LEU A 147 3.64 0.67 1.53
C LEU A 147 2.49 1.27 0.74
N ILE A 148 2.34 2.60 0.78
CA ILE A 148 1.40 3.33 -0.07
C ILE A 148 2.13 3.80 -1.32
N PHE A 149 1.71 3.30 -2.47
CA PHE A 149 2.24 3.69 -3.77
C PHE A 149 1.30 4.65 -4.50
N VAL A 150 1.83 5.80 -4.92
CA VAL A 150 1.10 6.84 -5.66
C VAL A 150 1.69 6.95 -7.07
N HIS A 151 0.93 6.53 -8.08
CA HIS A 151 1.39 6.56 -9.46
C HIS A 151 1.45 7.98 -10.04
N GLY A 152 2.15 8.12 -11.18
CA GLY A 152 2.35 9.40 -11.86
C GLY A 152 1.30 9.73 -12.92
N PHE A 153 1.60 10.75 -13.73
CA PHE A 153 0.78 11.19 -14.86
C PHE A 153 0.76 10.15 -15.98
N ASN A 154 -0.34 10.09 -16.73
CA ASN A 154 -0.54 9.22 -17.88
C ASN A 154 -0.38 7.71 -17.59
N THR A 155 -0.75 7.28 -16.38
CA THR A 155 -0.72 5.88 -15.96
C THR A 155 -2.15 5.34 -15.83
N SER A 156 -2.43 4.17 -16.41
CA SER A 156 -3.72 3.48 -16.23
C SER A 156 -3.82 2.82 -14.86
N LEU A 157 -5.03 2.43 -14.46
CA LEU A 157 -5.20 1.68 -13.22
C LEU A 157 -4.53 0.31 -13.27
N GLU A 158 -4.59 -0.38 -14.41
CA GLU A 158 -3.93 -1.68 -14.59
C GLU A 158 -2.40 -1.55 -14.53
N GLU A 159 -1.84 -0.57 -15.23
CA GLU A 159 -0.39 -0.33 -15.22
C GLU A 159 0.11 -0.04 -13.80
N SER A 160 -0.63 0.77 -13.03
CA SER A 160 -0.27 1.08 -11.65
C SER A 160 -0.38 -0.12 -10.69
N ARG A 161 -1.35 -1.02 -10.89
CA ARG A 161 -1.44 -2.30 -10.16
C ARG A 161 -0.23 -3.19 -10.46
N PHE A 162 0.11 -3.39 -11.73
CA PHE A 162 1.26 -4.22 -12.12
C PHE A 162 2.58 -3.62 -11.62
N ARG A 163 2.70 -2.30 -11.67
CA ARG A 163 3.86 -1.58 -11.15
C ARG A 163 4.04 -1.81 -9.65
N LEU A 164 2.98 -1.73 -8.85
CA LEU A 164 3.08 -2.02 -7.41
C LEU A 164 3.43 -3.50 -7.17
N ALA A 165 2.80 -4.43 -7.90
CA ALA A 165 3.12 -5.86 -7.79
C ALA A 165 4.60 -6.13 -8.05
N GLN A 166 5.14 -5.51 -9.11
CA GLN A 166 6.55 -5.59 -9.46
C GLN A 166 7.44 -5.05 -8.34
N ILE A 167 7.16 -3.85 -7.83
CA ILE A 167 7.93 -3.22 -6.73
C ILE A 167 7.93 -4.12 -5.49
N VAL A 168 6.80 -4.74 -5.15
CA VAL A 168 6.68 -5.64 -4.01
C VAL A 168 7.49 -6.92 -4.23
N ALA A 169 7.39 -7.53 -5.41
CA ALA A 169 8.11 -8.76 -5.75
C ALA A 169 9.63 -8.55 -5.80
N ASP A 170 10.08 -7.54 -6.56
CA ASP A 170 11.49 -7.20 -6.75
C ASP A 170 12.13 -6.68 -5.47
N GLY A 171 11.39 -5.84 -4.72
CA GLY A 171 11.82 -5.27 -3.45
C GLY A 171 11.72 -6.23 -2.26
N ARG A 172 11.08 -7.40 -2.46
CA ARG A 172 10.78 -8.40 -1.43
C ARG A 172 10.07 -7.80 -0.21
N PHE A 173 9.11 -6.91 -0.47
CA PHE A 173 8.39 -6.24 0.61
C PHE A 173 7.40 -7.21 1.27
N GLY A 174 7.67 -7.57 2.53
CA GLY A 174 6.83 -8.49 3.31
C GLY A 174 5.66 -7.83 4.05
N GLY A 175 5.46 -6.52 3.90
CA GLY A 175 4.38 -5.77 4.52
C GLY A 175 3.08 -5.79 3.69
N VAL A 176 2.21 -4.81 3.94
CA VAL A 176 0.92 -4.67 3.24
C VAL A 176 1.01 -3.56 2.17
N PRO A 177 0.91 -3.89 0.88
CA PRO A 177 0.94 -2.90 -0.19
C PRO A 177 -0.45 -2.29 -0.45
N ILE A 178 -0.48 -0.97 -0.62
CA ILE A 178 -1.66 -0.19 -0.95
C ILE A 178 -1.35 0.69 -2.16
N LEU A 179 -2.11 0.55 -3.24
CA LEU A 179 -2.10 1.45 -4.38
C LEU A 179 -3.08 2.59 -4.13
N PHE A 180 -2.61 3.83 -4.23
CA PHE A 180 -3.48 4.98 -4.40
C PHE A 180 -3.54 5.36 -5.88
N SER A 181 -4.73 5.30 -6.49
CA SER A 181 -4.92 5.59 -7.90
C SER A 181 -5.88 6.75 -8.16
N TRP A 182 -5.44 7.70 -8.98
CA TRP A 182 -6.17 8.92 -9.30
C TRP A 182 -6.33 9.08 -10.83
N PRO A 183 -7.32 9.84 -11.33
CA PRO A 183 -7.53 10.05 -12.77
C PRO A 183 -6.38 10.81 -13.45
N ALA A 184 -5.37 10.05 -13.88
CA ALA A 184 -4.13 10.56 -14.46
C ALA A 184 -4.04 10.38 -15.98
N GLN A 185 -4.97 9.64 -16.60
CA GLN A 185 -4.88 9.18 -18.00
C GLN A 185 -5.50 10.18 -18.99
N ASN A 186 -5.13 11.46 -18.89
CA ASN A 186 -5.79 12.52 -19.66
C ASN A 186 -5.18 12.73 -21.06
N GLY A 187 -4.19 11.94 -21.46
CA GLY A 187 -3.42 12.14 -22.68
C GLY A 187 -2.39 13.26 -22.54
N MET A 188 -1.33 13.22 -23.36
CA MET A 188 -0.13 14.05 -23.23
C MET A 188 -0.38 15.57 -23.26
N LEU A 189 -1.46 16.03 -23.89
CA LEU A 189 -1.83 17.45 -24.01
C LEU A 189 -2.64 17.98 -22.80
N ALA A 190 -3.03 17.14 -21.85
CA ALA A 190 -3.93 17.50 -20.75
C ALA A 190 -3.23 17.55 -19.37
N TYR A 191 -1.94 17.83 -19.34
CA TYR A 191 -1.13 17.88 -18.11
C TYR A 191 -1.72 18.82 -17.05
N GLY A 192 -2.22 20.00 -17.44
CA GLY A 192 -2.89 20.93 -16.52
C GLY A 192 -4.13 20.32 -15.86
N SER A 193 -4.98 19.66 -16.65
CA SER A 193 -6.18 18.96 -16.12
C SER A 193 -5.81 17.80 -15.21
N ALA A 194 -4.72 17.08 -15.48
CA ALA A 194 -4.24 16.04 -14.56
C ALA A 194 -3.78 16.61 -13.22
N LYS A 195 -3.15 17.79 -13.20
CA LYS A 195 -2.82 18.45 -11.94
C LYS A 195 -4.07 18.82 -11.15
N GLU A 196 -5.14 19.28 -11.80
CA GLU A 196 -6.42 19.52 -11.12
C GLU A 196 -7.04 18.22 -10.57
N ASN A 197 -7.02 17.13 -11.34
CA ASN A 197 -7.49 15.82 -10.86
C ASN A 197 -6.68 15.31 -9.67
N ALA A 198 -5.36 15.53 -9.67
CA ALA A 198 -4.50 15.23 -8.54
C ALA A 198 -4.91 16.08 -7.32
N THR A 199 -5.13 17.39 -7.48
CA THR A 199 -5.61 18.28 -6.42
C THR A 199 -6.93 17.78 -5.83
N VAL A 200 -7.91 17.42 -6.67
CA VAL A 200 -9.20 16.86 -6.22
C VAL A 200 -9.01 15.55 -5.44
N SER A 201 -7.99 14.76 -5.78
CA SER A 201 -7.70 13.48 -5.11
C SER A 201 -6.89 13.62 -3.83
N ARG A 202 -6.40 14.82 -3.49
CA ARG A 202 -5.51 15.06 -2.34
C ARG A 202 -6.16 14.63 -1.03
N ASP A 203 -7.37 15.11 -0.78
CA ASP A 203 -8.04 14.92 0.52
C ASP A 203 -8.33 13.42 0.77
N ALA A 204 -8.64 12.65 -0.29
CA ALA A 204 -8.77 11.20 -0.21
C ALA A 204 -7.47 10.49 0.14
N LEU A 205 -6.33 10.93 -0.41
CA LEU A 205 -5.02 10.39 -0.03
C LEU A 205 -4.66 10.77 1.42
N THR A 206 -4.95 12.01 1.82
CA THR A 206 -4.78 12.47 3.21
C THR A 206 -5.59 11.62 4.18
N ALA A 207 -6.86 11.35 3.86
CA ALA A 207 -7.74 10.49 4.65
C ALA A 207 -7.19 9.06 4.76
N LEU A 208 -6.80 8.46 3.64
CA LEU A 208 -6.19 7.12 3.61
C LEU A 208 -4.93 7.05 4.49
N LEU A 209 -4.02 8.00 4.35
CA LEU A 209 -2.78 8.06 5.15
C LEU A 209 -3.10 8.10 6.65
N ASN A 210 -4.03 8.97 7.06
CA ASN A 210 -4.42 9.12 8.44
C ASN A 210 -5.11 7.87 9.00
N GLU A 211 -6.08 7.30 8.26
CA GLU A 211 -6.82 6.11 8.64
C GLU A 211 -5.90 4.90 8.84
N ILE A 212 -5.01 4.63 7.88
CA ILE A 212 -4.06 3.53 7.98
C ILE A 212 -3.10 3.74 9.14
N SER A 213 -2.62 4.97 9.36
CA SER A 213 -1.72 5.27 10.47
C SER A 213 -2.37 5.17 11.86
N ALA A 214 -3.71 5.18 11.92
CA ALA A 214 -4.47 5.02 13.16
C ALA A 214 -4.67 3.55 13.55
N LEU A 215 -4.44 2.60 12.64
CA LEU A 215 -4.60 1.18 12.91
C LEU A 215 -3.63 0.71 14.02
N PRO A 216 -4.10 0.06 15.10
CA PRO A 216 -3.22 -0.37 16.18
C PRO A 216 -2.06 -1.27 15.71
N SER A 217 -2.35 -2.21 14.81
CA SER A 217 -1.40 -3.21 14.31
C SER A 217 -0.40 -2.71 13.28
N VAL A 218 -0.57 -1.51 12.71
CA VAL A 218 0.34 -1.05 11.66
C VAL A 218 1.75 -0.78 12.20
N GLY A 219 2.78 -1.06 11.42
CA GLY A 219 4.16 -0.71 11.73
C GLY A 219 4.43 0.73 11.34
N ARG A 220 5.21 0.90 10.27
CA ARG A 220 5.45 2.16 9.56
C ARG A 220 4.53 2.28 8.35
N VAL A 221 4.21 3.51 7.99
CA VAL A 221 3.56 3.86 6.73
C VAL A 221 4.62 4.46 5.81
N HIS A 222 5.10 3.66 4.86
CA HIS A 222 6.00 4.11 3.80
C HIS A 222 5.19 4.67 2.65
N VAL A 223 5.72 5.71 2.00
CA VAL A 223 5.13 6.32 0.82
C VAL A 223 6.13 6.22 -0.32
N LEU A 224 5.74 5.62 -1.44
CA LEU A 224 6.48 5.66 -2.70
C LEU A 224 5.64 6.40 -3.72
N ALA A 225 6.17 7.45 -4.32
CA ALA A 225 5.41 8.28 -5.23
C ALA A 225 6.24 8.63 -6.47
N HIS A 226 5.59 8.59 -7.64
CA HIS A 226 6.26 8.77 -8.92
C HIS A 226 5.78 10.05 -9.64
N SER A 227 6.72 10.84 -10.20
CA SER A 227 6.40 11.97 -11.08
C SER A 227 5.38 12.93 -10.43
N MET A 228 4.27 13.25 -11.09
CA MET A 228 3.19 14.08 -10.54
C MET A 228 2.53 13.47 -9.29
N GLY A 229 2.58 12.15 -9.13
CA GLY A 229 2.15 11.48 -7.90
C GLY A 229 2.98 11.88 -6.69
N ALA A 230 4.26 12.27 -6.88
CA ALA A 230 5.09 12.80 -5.81
C ALA A 230 4.58 14.15 -5.30
N TRP A 231 4.12 15.02 -6.20
CA TRP A 231 3.48 16.28 -5.81
C TRP A 231 2.25 16.01 -4.94
N LEU A 232 1.38 15.11 -5.39
CA LEU A 232 0.16 14.72 -4.68
C LEU A 232 0.46 14.12 -3.29
N ALA A 233 1.42 13.20 -3.22
CA ALA A 233 1.83 12.57 -1.96
C ALA A 233 2.39 13.59 -0.95
N MET A 234 3.23 14.51 -1.42
CA MET A 234 3.80 15.55 -0.56
C MET A 234 2.75 16.56 -0.09
N GLU A 235 1.75 16.91 -0.91
CA GLU A 235 0.63 17.73 -0.47
C GLU A 235 -0.23 17.02 0.59
N ALA A 236 -0.54 15.74 0.41
CA ALA A 236 -1.31 14.97 1.38
C ALA A 236 -0.58 14.80 2.72
N LEU A 237 0.74 14.55 2.68
CA LEU A 237 1.57 14.50 3.89
C LEU A 237 1.66 15.86 4.59
N ARG A 238 1.80 16.94 3.81
CA ARG A 238 1.80 18.31 4.34
C ARG A 238 0.46 18.62 5.02
N GLU A 239 -0.65 18.24 4.41
CA GLU A 239 -1.99 18.44 4.96
C GLU A 239 -2.20 17.65 6.26
N SER A 240 -1.78 16.38 6.28
CA SER A 240 -1.78 15.56 7.51
C SER A 240 -0.94 16.20 8.63
N ALA A 241 0.23 16.75 8.29
CA ALA A 241 1.09 17.45 9.25
C ALA A 241 0.49 18.76 9.78
N ILE A 242 -0.38 19.42 9.01
CA ILE A 242 -1.11 20.62 9.45
C ILE A 242 -2.27 20.23 10.36
N GLY A 243 -2.99 19.16 10.04
CA GLY A 243 -4.16 18.71 10.78
C GLY A 243 -3.86 17.99 12.08
N SER A 244 -2.62 17.54 12.31
CA SER A 244 -2.25 16.69 13.45
C SER A 244 -1.00 17.19 14.19
N ARG A 245 -0.96 16.98 15.51
CA ARG A 245 0.22 17.31 16.33
C ARG A 245 1.44 16.46 15.98
N THR A 246 1.20 15.22 15.56
CA THR A 246 2.24 14.26 15.15
C THR A 246 1.85 13.67 13.80
N LEU A 247 2.70 13.86 12.80
CA LEU A 247 2.47 13.36 11.44
C LEU A 247 2.26 11.83 11.46
N LEU A 248 1.12 11.39 10.92
CA LEU A 248 0.70 9.99 10.86
C LEU A 248 0.82 9.25 12.20
N ASN A 249 0.47 9.91 13.31
CA ASN A 249 0.57 9.32 14.66
C ASN A 249 1.97 8.79 15.01
N GLY A 250 3.02 9.39 14.44
CA GLY A 250 4.42 8.96 14.63
C GLY A 250 4.79 7.71 13.82
N ARG A 251 3.91 7.23 12.94
CA ARG A 251 4.11 6.02 12.14
C ARG A 251 4.69 6.27 10.76
N LEU A 252 5.00 7.50 10.38
CA LEU A 252 5.61 7.79 9.08
C LEU A 252 6.95 7.05 8.93
N GLY A 253 7.08 6.28 7.86
CA GLY A 253 8.28 5.56 7.47
C GLY A 253 9.17 6.37 6.51
N ASN A 254 9.62 5.73 5.44
CA ASN A 254 10.35 6.40 4.35
C ASN A 254 9.37 7.04 3.37
N VAL A 255 9.70 8.24 2.90
CA VAL A 255 9.03 8.89 1.78
C VAL A 255 9.98 8.84 0.58
N MET A 256 9.63 8.05 -0.42
CA MET A 256 10.46 7.77 -1.58
C MET A 256 9.84 8.43 -2.80
N LEU A 257 10.51 9.42 -3.36
CA LEU A 257 10.03 10.21 -4.47
C LEU A 257 10.85 9.87 -5.71
N ALA A 258 10.22 9.17 -6.66
CA ALA A 258 10.84 8.78 -7.91
C ALA A 258 10.53 9.82 -9.01
N ALA A 259 11.59 10.40 -9.58
CA ALA A 259 11.51 11.45 -10.60
C ALA A 259 10.46 12.53 -10.27
N PRO A 260 10.48 13.15 -9.06
CA PRO A 260 9.39 13.99 -8.59
C PRO A 260 9.19 15.23 -9.46
N ASP A 261 7.98 15.38 -10.01
CA ASP A 261 7.60 16.55 -10.80
C ASP A 261 7.01 17.64 -9.87
N ILE A 262 7.89 18.19 -9.02
CA ILE A 262 7.56 19.22 -8.03
C ILE A 262 8.45 20.42 -8.28
N ASP A 263 7.85 21.61 -8.31
CA ASP A 263 8.61 22.86 -8.28
C ASP A 263 9.45 22.97 -7.00
N VAL A 264 10.73 23.36 -7.10
CA VAL A 264 11.63 23.39 -5.93
C VAL A 264 11.13 24.29 -4.80
N ALA A 265 10.52 25.44 -5.11
CA ALA A 265 9.99 26.33 -4.09
C ALA A 265 8.75 25.73 -3.40
N VAL A 266 7.90 25.04 -4.16
CA VAL A 266 6.77 24.27 -3.61
C VAL A 266 7.29 23.16 -2.70
N PHE A 267 8.27 22.38 -3.17
CA PHE A 267 8.84 21.29 -2.40
C PHE A 267 9.47 21.76 -1.09
N ARG A 268 10.16 22.90 -1.10
CA ARG A 268 10.71 23.53 0.11
C ARG A 268 9.62 23.84 1.13
N GLN A 269 8.48 24.38 0.68
CA GLN A 269 7.34 24.69 1.56
C GLN A 269 6.66 23.43 2.09
N GLN A 270 6.62 22.35 1.31
CA GLN A 270 6.14 21.04 1.77
C GLN A 270 7.08 20.50 2.84
N MET A 271 8.38 20.41 2.56
CA MET A 271 9.40 19.88 3.48
C MET A 271 9.45 20.64 4.81
N ALA A 272 9.22 21.95 4.81
CA ALA A 272 9.16 22.75 6.04
C ALA A 272 8.07 22.29 7.04
N ARG A 273 7.09 21.50 6.59
CA ARG A 273 6.03 20.92 7.43
C ARG A 273 6.24 19.46 7.78
N LEU A 274 7.27 18.81 7.24
CA LEU A 274 7.56 17.40 7.42
C LEU A 274 8.82 17.23 8.31
N PRO A 275 8.71 17.37 9.66
CA PRO A 275 9.87 17.34 10.54
C PRO A 275 10.50 15.93 10.61
N GLY A 276 11.83 15.84 10.52
CA GLY A 276 12.57 14.60 10.81
C GLY A 276 12.30 13.45 9.82
N THR A 277 11.88 13.76 8.59
CA THR A 277 11.39 12.75 7.66
C THR A 277 12.51 12.13 6.82
N ASN A 278 12.48 10.80 6.65
CA ASN A 278 13.37 10.07 5.74
C ASN A 278 12.91 10.23 4.28
N VAL A 279 12.90 11.47 3.77
CA VAL A 279 12.56 11.77 2.37
C VAL A 279 13.76 11.46 1.49
N SER A 280 13.54 10.63 0.47
CA SER A 280 14.53 10.24 -0.53
C SER A 280 14.04 10.65 -1.91
N VAL A 281 14.89 11.33 -2.67
CA VAL A 281 14.64 11.70 -4.06
C VAL A 281 15.50 10.83 -4.95
N PHE A 282 14.85 10.12 -5.86
CA PHE A 282 15.50 9.35 -6.92
C PHE A 282 15.40 10.17 -8.21
N SER A 283 16.53 10.72 -8.66
CA SER A 283 16.63 11.62 -9.83
C SER A 283 17.46 10.96 -10.93
N SER A 284 17.11 11.20 -12.20
CA SER A 284 17.90 10.76 -13.36
C SER A 284 18.16 11.95 -14.27
N THR A 285 19.42 12.25 -14.56
CA THR A 285 19.79 13.36 -15.47
C THR A 285 19.36 13.10 -16.91
N SER A 286 19.14 11.84 -17.30
CA SER A 286 18.68 11.48 -18.65
C SER A 286 17.20 11.79 -18.89
N ASP A 287 16.39 11.93 -17.83
CA ASP A 287 15.02 12.42 -17.95
C ASP A 287 14.97 13.91 -18.36
N ARG A 288 16.10 14.64 -18.33
CA ARG A 288 16.21 16.02 -18.88
C ARG A 288 15.87 16.07 -20.37
N ALA A 289 16.00 14.97 -21.12
CA ALA A 289 15.66 14.92 -22.54
C ALA A 289 14.14 14.87 -22.80
N LEU A 290 13.33 14.47 -21.82
CA LEU A 290 11.86 14.39 -21.90
C LEU A 290 11.20 15.40 -20.96
N ASN A 291 11.58 16.65 -21.16
CA ASN A 291 11.00 17.83 -20.53
C ASN A 291 9.55 18.07 -21.03
N LEU A 292 8.59 17.31 -20.49
CA LEU A 292 7.16 17.57 -20.76
C LEU A 292 6.60 18.73 -19.93
N SER A 293 7.20 19.05 -18.78
CA SER A 293 6.71 20.14 -17.91
C SER A 293 7.43 21.48 -18.11
N SER A 294 8.67 21.50 -18.61
CA SER A 294 9.41 22.77 -18.78
C SER A 294 8.89 23.65 -19.91
N ARG A 295 8.23 23.06 -20.93
CA ARG A 295 7.66 23.81 -22.06
C ARG A 295 6.23 24.31 -21.83
N LEU A 296 5.51 23.78 -20.82
CA LEU A 296 4.09 24.06 -20.62
C LEU A 296 3.78 24.91 -19.37
N VAL A 297 4.65 24.94 -18.36
CA VAL A 297 4.35 25.56 -17.04
C VAL A 297 5.33 26.69 -16.67
N GLY A 298 6.14 27.16 -17.62
CA GLY A 298 7.17 28.18 -17.39
C GLY A 298 8.46 27.60 -16.82
N GLU A 299 9.55 28.34 -16.98
CA GLU A 299 10.96 27.98 -16.70
C GLU A 299 11.27 27.76 -15.20
N ARG A 300 10.54 26.88 -14.52
CA ARG A 300 10.79 26.55 -13.11
C ARG A 300 11.44 25.19 -12.98
N VAL A 301 12.52 25.14 -12.20
CA VAL A 301 13.28 23.92 -11.92
C VAL A 301 12.41 22.94 -11.13
N ARG A 302 12.42 21.67 -11.56
CA ARG A 302 11.73 20.56 -10.90
C ARG A 302 12.71 19.76 -10.05
N VAL A 303 12.27 19.29 -8.89
CA VAL A 303 13.10 18.48 -7.96
C VAL A 303 13.69 17.25 -8.65
N GLY A 304 12.88 16.54 -9.46
CA GLY A 304 13.34 15.37 -10.23
C GLY A 304 14.27 15.68 -11.39
N ALA A 305 14.47 16.97 -11.73
CA ALA A 305 15.37 17.42 -12.78
C ALA A 305 16.67 18.04 -12.23
N ILE A 306 16.81 18.15 -10.91
CA ILE A 306 18.03 18.67 -10.27
C ILE A 306 19.17 17.67 -10.51
N ASN A 307 20.30 18.16 -10.99
CA ASN A 307 21.48 17.35 -11.26
C ASN A 307 22.34 17.21 -9.99
N PRO A 308 22.39 16.03 -9.33
CA PRO A 308 23.19 15.85 -8.12
C PRO A 308 24.71 15.94 -8.36
N THR A 309 25.17 15.90 -9.63
CA THR A 309 26.59 16.06 -9.97
C THR A 309 26.99 17.53 -10.15
N ASP A 310 26.04 18.46 -10.28
CA ASP A 310 26.31 19.89 -10.31
C ASP A 310 26.36 20.46 -8.88
N ALA A 311 27.32 21.34 -8.60
CA ALA A 311 27.58 21.83 -7.25
C ALA A 311 26.46 22.74 -6.71
N ASN A 312 25.82 23.54 -7.56
CA ASN A 312 24.74 24.44 -7.15
C ASN A 312 23.46 23.65 -6.89
N ASP A 313 23.15 22.73 -7.79
CA ASP A 313 22.02 21.82 -7.70
C ASP A 313 22.12 20.91 -6.47
N ARG A 314 23.31 20.37 -6.19
CA ARG A 314 23.58 19.59 -4.97
C ARG A 314 23.40 20.42 -3.71
N ALA A 315 23.92 21.66 -3.68
CA ALA A 315 23.73 22.54 -2.53
C ALA A 315 22.24 22.84 -2.27
N GLU A 316 21.43 22.94 -3.32
CA GLU A 316 19.98 23.11 -3.18
C GLU A 316 19.30 21.87 -2.59
N LEU A 317 19.67 20.67 -3.04
CA LEU A 317 19.19 19.41 -2.47
C LEU A 317 19.61 19.22 -1.01
N ASP A 318 20.85 19.58 -0.68
CA ASP A 318 21.36 19.53 0.70
C ASP A 318 20.57 20.49 1.62
N ARG A 319 20.22 21.69 1.14
CA ARG A 319 19.34 22.63 1.87
C ARG A 319 17.93 22.09 2.09
N LEU A 320 17.43 21.24 1.19
CA LEU A 320 16.13 20.58 1.33
C LEU A 320 16.15 19.44 2.36
N GLY A 321 17.34 19.01 2.82
CA GLY A 321 17.49 17.96 3.82
C GLY A 321 17.04 16.58 3.35
N VAL A 322 17.02 16.34 2.03
CA VAL A 322 16.59 15.06 1.44
C VAL A 322 17.79 14.17 1.10
N LYS A 323 17.58 12.86 1.12
CA LYS A 323 18.57 11.90 0.60
C LYS A 323 18.42 11.83 -0.91
N VAL A 324 19.49 12.04 -1.67
CA VAL A 324 19.43 12.01 -3.13
C VAL A 324 20.13 10.77 -3.65
N TYR A 325 19.45 10.07 -4.55
CA TYR A 325 19.97 8.92 -5.27
C TYR A 325 19.99 9.26 -6.75
N ASP A 326 21.19 9.40 -7.31
CA ASP A 326 21.41 9.60 -8.73
C ASP A 326 21.24 8.27 -9.48
N LEU A 327 20.34 8.27 -10.46
CA LEU A 327 19.99 7.13 -11.30
C LEU A 327 20.52 7.27 -12.74
N SER A 328 21.24 8.34 -13.04
CA SER A 328 21.75 8.67 -14.38
C SER A 328 22.66 7.62 -14.98
N ALA A 329 23.44 6.92 -14.14
CA ALA A 329 24.34 5.86 -14.58
C ALA A 329 23.62 4.57 -15.03
N PHE A 330 22.30 4.50 -14.84
CA PHE A 330 21.48 3.31 -15.07
C PHE A 330 20.39 3.54 -16.13
N SER A 331 20.45 4.67 -16.84
CA SER A 331 19.57 4.99 -17.95
C SER A 331 20.24 4.62 -19.27
N ASP A 332 20.05 3.39 -19.74
CA ASP A 332 20.39 3.02 -21.11
C ASP A 332 19.42 3.70 -22.09
N GLY A 333 19.68 4.99 -22.39
CA GLY A 333 19.38 5.75 -23.61
C GLY A 333 17.99 5.79 -24.23
N TRP A 334 17.02 4.97 -23.81
CA TRP A 334 15.73 4.74 -24.47
C TRP A 334 14.61 4.52 -23.44
N ILE A 335 14.75 5.08 -22.24
CA ILE A 335 13.88 4.76 -21.12
C ILE A 335 12.75 5.79 -21.04
N ASN A 336 11.51 5.31 -21.23
CA ASN A 336 10.29 6.08 -20.98
C ASN A 336 10.25 6.58 -19.53
N HIS A 337 9.41 7.59 -19.27
CA HIS A 337 9.14 8.26 -17.99
C HIS A 337 8.83 7.35 -16.76
N GLY A 338 8.91 6.01 -16.87
CA GLY A 338 8.79 5.03 -15.79
C GLY A 338 10.13 4.38 -15.37
N ALA A 339 11.27 4.98 -15.71
CA ALA A 339 12.63 4.43 -15.53
C ALA A 339 12.95 3.91 -14.11
N TYR A 340 12.39 4.54 -13.08
CA TYR A 340 12.69 4.22 -11.67
C TYR A 340 12.31 2.79 -11.27
N ALA A 341 11.27 2.22 -11.88
CA ALA A 341 10.83 0.87 -11.56
C ALA A 341 11.34 -0.16 -12.57
N SER A 342 11.92 0.30 -13.68
CA SER A 342 12.58 -0.57 -14.65
C SER A 342 14.06 -0.79 -14.38
N ALA A 343 14.63 -0.06 -13.42
CA ALA A 343 15.99 -0.25 -12.95
C ALA A 343 16.01 -1.17 -11.72
N PRO A 344 16.48 -2.43 -11.84
CA PRO A 344 16.46 -3.40 -10.74
C PRO A 344 17.16 -2.88 -9.48
N ASP A 345 18.22 -2.09 -9.65
CA ASP A 345 18.97 -1.50 -8.55
C ASP A 345 18.20 -0.42 -7.79
N VAL A 346 17.30 0.30 -8.45
CA VAL A 346 16.42 1.28 -7.81
C VAL A 346 15.38 0.56 -6.97
N VAL A 347 14.75 -0.48 -7.52
CA VAL A 347 13.76 -1.27 -6.79
C VAL A 347 14.40 -2.01 -5.61
N ARG A 348 15.63 -2.51 -5.76
CA ARG A 348 16.43 -3.06 -4.65
C ARG A 348 16.71 -2.01 -3.58
N ARG A 349 17.03 -0.75 -3.94
CA ARG A 349 17.25 0.33 -2.98
C ARG A 349 15.96 0.72 -2.26
N ILE A 350 14.84 0.79 -2.97
CA ILE A 350 13.51 0.99 -2.40
C ILE A 350 13.22 -0.13 -1.39
N GLY A 351 13.38 -1.40 -1.80
CA GLY A 351 13.24 -2.57 -0.92
C GLY A 351 14.15 -2.49 0.30
N ALA A 352 15.42 -2.13 0.12
CA ALA A 352 16.38 -1.97 1.20
C ALA A 352 16.07 -0.79 2.14
N GLN A 353 15.35 0.24 1.69
CA GLN A 353 14.87 1.31 2.57
C GLN A 353 13.68 0.83 3.40
N ILE A 354 12.74 0.13 2.78
CA ILE A 354 11.52 -0.35 3.44
C ILE A 354 11.82 -1.49 4.41
N ALA A 355 12.76 -2.39 4.09
CA ALA A 355 13.12 -3.53 4.93
C ALA A 355 14.00 -3.17 6.15
N ARG A 356 14.39 -1.90 6.35
CA ARG A 356 15.26 -1.52 7.49
C ARG A 356 14.54 -1.76 8.82
N PRO A 357 15.10 -2.53 9.78
CA PRO A 357 14.48 -2.71 11.09
C PRO A 357 14.31 -1.37 11.84
N ARG A 358 13.27 -1.24 12.67
CA ARG A 358 13.25 -0.15 13.66
C ARG A 358 14.25 -0.47 14.76
N ALA A 359 14.85 0.57 15.34
CA ALA A 359 15.67 0.42 16.54
C ALA A 359 14.89 -0.19 17.72
N GLU A 360 13.58 0.05 17.75
CA GLU A 360 12.63 -0.49 18.74
C GLU A 360 12.33 -1.97 18.53
N ASP A 361 12.21 -2.44 17.28
CA ASP A 361 11.95 -3.86 16.94
C ASP A 361 13.13 -4.76 17.33
N SER A 362 14.36 -4.25 17.34
CA SER A 362 15.56 -4.98 17.81
C SER A 362 15.56 -5.29 19.31
N ARG A 363 14.59 -4.78 20.08
CA ARG A 363 14.42 -5.05 21.52
C ARG A 363 13.31 -6.07 21.82
N GLU A 364 12.49 -6.45 20.83
CA GLU A 364 11.53 -7.54 20.95
C GLU A 364 12.20 -8.86 20.55
N ILE A 365 12.85 -9.53 21.52
CA ILE A 365 13.20 -10.94 21.38
C ILE A 365 11.89 -11.73 21.42
N SER A 366 11.53 -12.37 20.31
CA SER A 366 10.41 -13.31 20.28
C SER A 366 10.71 -14.48 21.21
N VAL A 367 10.03 -14.55 22.36
CA VAL A 367 10.03 -15.75 23.22
C VAL A 367 8.98 -16.70 22.69
N ILE A 368 9.29 -17.41 21.60
CA ILE A 368 8.57 -18.62 21.23
C ILE A 368 9.59 -19.59 20.61
N ASP A 369 10.34 -20.28 21.48
CA ASP A 369 10.66 -21.70 21.27
C ASP A 369 11.14 -22.33 22.60
N GLY A 370 10.38 -23.32 23.06
CA GLY A 370 10.63 -24.11 24.26
C GLY A 370 11.70 -25.17 24.04
N GLY A 371 12.92 -24.75 23.76
CA GLY A 371 14.10 -25.62 23.68
C GLY A 371 15.09 -25.31 24.81
N THR A 372 15.32 -26.29 25.67
CA THR A 372 16.23 -26.33 26.83
C THR A 372 17.38 -25.30 26.79
N ILE A 373 17.20 -24.14 27.43
CA ILE A 373 18.31 -23.25 27.76
C ILE A 373 18.85 -23.68 29.12
N ALA A 374 20.08 -24.19 29.09
CA ALA A 374 20.88 -24.43 30.28
C ALA A 374 20.94 -23.16 31.14
N ASP A 375 20.75 -23.36 32.43
CA ASP A 375 20.74 -22.39 33.51
C ASP A 375 21.79 -21.27 33.37
N GLN A 376 21.35 -20.10 32.92
CA GLN A 376 22.00 -18.83 33.21
C GLN A 376 20.93 -17.81 33.60
N ARG A 377 20.31 -18.02 34.76
CA ARG A 377 19.63 -16.92 35.45
C ARG A 377 20.67 -15.87 35.85
N PRO A 378 20.46 -14.58 35.57
CA PRO A 378 21.17 -13.53 36.27
C PRO A 378 20.91 -13.72 37.77
N ARG A 379 21.97 -13.78 38.58
CA ARG A 379 21.84 -13.83 40.04
C ARG A 379 20.95 -12.68 40.47
N THR A 380 19.80 -13.02 41.02
CA THR A 380 18.87 -12.07 41.63
C THR A 380 19.63 -11.42 42.78
N SER A 381 19.95 -10.14 42.65
CA SER A 381 20.37 -9.34 43.81
C SER A 381 19.19 -9.33 44.77
N VAL A 382 19.36 -9.95 45.93
CA VAL A 382 18.42 -9.95 47.04
C VAL A 382 18.01 -8.50 47.30
N ILE A 383 16.72 -8.20 47.13
CA ILE A 383 16.15 -6.94 47.62
C ILE A 383 16.09 -7.08 49.13
N GLU A 384 17.02 -6.42 49.82
CA GLU A 384 16.96 -6.29 51.27
C GLU A 384 15.88 -5.25 51.60
N SER A 385 14.76 -5.73 52.16
CA SER A 385 13.66 -4.86 52.59
C SER A 385 14.10 -4.07 53.82
N GLN A 386 14.44 -2.79 53.65
CA GLN A 386 14.61 -1.87 54.76
C GLN A 386 13.24 -1.50 55.34
N GLN A 387 13.09 -1.71 56.65
CA GLN A 387 11.88 -1.35 57.39
C GLN A 387 11.79 0.17 57.53
N LEU A 388 10.66 0.76 57.11
CA LEU A 388 10.41 2.20 57.23
C LEU A 388 10.48 2.65 58.70
N PRO A 389 11.09 3.82 59.00
CA PRO A 389 11.09 4.37 60.35
C PRO A 389 9.66 4.70 60.81
N PRO A 390 9.38 4.60 62.13
CA PRO A 390 8.05 4.89 62.65
C PRO A 390 7.65 6.36 62.44
N PRO A 391 6.34 6.66 62.32
CA PRO A 391 5.86 8.01 62.09
C PRO A 391 6.20 8.91 63.27
N VAL A 392 6.61 10.14 62.96
CA VAL A 392 6.85 11.21 63.93
C VAL A 392 5.51 11.64 64.54
N GLU A 393 5.41 11.60 65.88
CA GLU A 393 4.24 12.09 66.62
C GLU A 393 3.94 13.56 66.29
N ALA A 394 2.67 13.86 66.03
CA ALA A 394 2.18 15.21 65.83
C ALA A 394 2.26 16.01 67.15
N PRO A 395 2.62 17.30 67.12
CA PRO A 395 2.67 18.12 68.32
C PRO A 395 1.27 18.31 68.91
N ALA A 396 1.17 18.20 70.24
CA ALA A 396 -0.06 18.38 71.01
C ALA A 396 -0.67 19.76 70.75
N SER A 397 -1.94 19.77 70.34
CA SER A 397 -2.76 20.98 70.25
C SER A 397 -3.16 21.43 71.65
N SER A 398 -2.72 22.62 72.03
CA SER A 398 -3.16 23.33 73.23
C SER A 398 -4.64 23.71 73.10
N ALA A 399 -5.52 23.00 73.80
CA ALA A 399 -6.91 23.42 73.97
C ALA A 399 -7.00 24.57 74.97
N VAL A 400 -7.37 25.75 74.49
CA VAL A 400 -7.89 26.86 75.30
C VAL A 400 -9.37 26.58 75.57
N THR A 401 -9.75 26.57 76.85
CA THR A 401 -11.13 26.36 77.34
C THR A 401 -11.88 27.68 77.51
N ALA A 402 -13.14 27.75 77.08
CA ALA A 402 -14.29 28.53 77.62
C ALA A 402 -15.33 28.72 76.47
N GLN A 403 -16.63 28.47 76.59
CA GLN A 403 -17.56 28.25 77.72
C GLN A 403 -18.52 27.11 77.43
#